data_AF-A0A444IZE8-F1
#
_entry.id   AF-A0A444IZE8-F1
#
_cell.length_a   1.000
_cell.length_b   1.000
_cell.length_c   1.000
_cell.angle_alpha   90.00
_cell.angle_beta   90.00
_cell.angle_gamma   90.00
#
_symmetry.space_group_name_H-M   'P 1'
#
loop_
_entity.id
_entity.type
_entity.pdbx_description
1 polymer ?
#
loop_
_entity_poly.entity_id
_entity_poly.type
_entity_poly.pdbx_seq_one_letter_code
_entity_poly.pdbx_strand_id
1 'polypeptide(L)'
;MTQKDIDDFLLDINEALPDLHLTRQDVHYAYTGLYPLIVRKIEEDKYQGTGEYQLVDHEVTDGAPGLVTALGAKFTTARNVAEKTVDLAAKKFTEQKKPSCTISTPLLEGTIADLPAFVEEKQEQYKSLLSGEEVEHLIRYHGAEIDRVMALAADQPELLQPLSPDLASLAVDVLYAVQEEMAMSLDDVFFRRTGAGTIGQPDETALEQAASIMLPNLVGLRSKRRRKRTRSLPVMSMREVVENDQAGGRAEGNRAAYCTHTVFC
;
A
#
# COMPACT_ATOMS: atom_id res chain seq x y z
N MET A 1 -4.25 -3.09 18.59
CA MET A 1 -2.94 -3.19 19.25
C MET A 1 -2.93 -2.35 20.51
N THR A 2 -2.52 -2.95 21.61
CA THR A 2 -2.46 -2.36 22.95
C THR A 2 -1.01 -2.22 23.42
N GLN A 3 -0.82 -1.50 24.52
CA GLN A 3 0.49 -1.41 25.18
C GLN A 3 1.00 -2.77 25.69
N LYS A 4 0.07 -3.64 26.10
CA LYS A 4 0.38 -5.01 26.51
C LYS A 4 0.92 -5.83 25.33
N ASP A 5 0.32 -5.70 24.14
CA ASP A 5 0.77 -6.44 22.96
C ASP A 5 2.25 -6.15 22.62
N ILE A 6 2.68 -4.90 22.78
CA ILE A 6 4.07 -4.48 22.58
C ILE A 6 4.98 -5.06 23.66
N ASP A 7 4.55 -5.00 24.94
CA ASP A 7 5.34 -5.53 26.06
C ASP A 7 5.55 -7.03 25.95
N ASP A 8 4.49 -7.77 25.66
CA ASP A 8 4.55 -9.22 25.49
C ASP A 8 5.52 -9.59 24.36
N PHE A 9 5.46 -8.87 23.22
CA PHE A 9 6.36 -9.13 22.10
C PHE A 9 7.83 -8.81 22.42
N LEU A 10 8.09 -7.71 23.14
CA LEU A 10 9.45 -7.38 23.60
C LEU A 10 9.98 -8.42 24.59
N LEU A 11 9.12 -8.95 25.47
CA LEU A 11 9.46 -10.04 26.38
C LEU A 11 9.83 -11.30 25.58
N ASP A 12 9.01 -11.72 24.62
CA ASP A 12 9.28 -12.88 23.78
C ASP A 12 10.63 -12.77 23.04
N ILE A 13 10.94 -11.59 22.48
CA ILE A 13 12.24 -11.35 21.81
C ILE A 13 13.39 -11.44 22.81
N ASN A 14 13.29 -10.79 23.96
CA ASN A 14 14.35 -10.80 24.96
C ASN A 14 14.53 -12.19 25.61
N GLU A 15 13.48 -13.01 25.69
CA GLU A 15 13.61 -14.41 26.11
C GLU A 15 14.35 -15.25 25.07
N ALA A 16 14.06 -15.03 23.79
CA ALA A 16 14.74 -15.73 22.69
C ALA A 16 16.18 -15.23 22.47
N LEU A 17 16.43 -13.93 22.68
CA LEU A 17 17.69 -13.21 22.42
C LEU A 17 18.06 -12.30 23.61
N PRO A 18 18.56 -12.86 24.73
CA PRO A 18 18.75 -12.12 25.98
C PRO A 18 19.71 -10.94 25.91
N ASP A 19 20.72 -11.00 25.03
CA ASP A 19 21.76 -9.97 24.91
C ASP A 19 21.25 -8.67 24.26
N LEU A 20 20.07 -8.66 23.63
CA LEU A 20 19.52 -7.46 22.99
C LEU A 20 18.99 -6.44 24.00
N HIS A 21 18.49 -6.89 25.16
CA HIS A 21 17.93 -6.04 26.20
C HIS A 21 16.94 -4.97 25.69
N LEU A 22 16.10 -5.32 24.71
CA LEU A 22 15.19 -4.39 24.05
C LEU A 22 14.19 -3.82 25.05
N THR A 23 13.93 -2.53 24.91
CA THR A 23 12.98 -1.76 25.69
C THR A 23 11.96 -1.09 24.78
N ARG A 24 10.93 -0.49 25.37
CA ARG A 24 9.98 0.34 24.62
C ARG A 24 10.61 1.52 23.88
N GLN A 25 11.78 1.99 24.33
CA GLN A 25 12.47 3.10 23.68
C GLN A 25 13.06 2.70 22.33
N ASP A 26 13.22 1.39 22.10
CA ASP A 26 13.73 0.82 20.85
C ASP A 26 12.61 0.59 19.82
N VAL A 27 11.34 0.80 20.20
CA VAL A 27 10.18 0.65 19.31
C VAL A 27 9.91 1.97 18.60
N HIS A 28 10.30 2.06 17.32
CA HIS A 28 10.08 3.24 16.49
C HIS A 28 8.63 3.40 16.03
N TYR A 29 8.01 2.30 15.59
CA TYR A 29 6.66 2.27 15.07
C TYR A 29 6.05 0.88 15.22
N ALA A 30 4.73 0.81 15.34
CA ALA A 30 4.00 -0.45 15.34
C ALA A 30 2.65 -0.27 14.66
N TYR A 31 2.21 -1.29 13.94
CA TYR A 31 0.93 -1.31 13.24
C TYR A 31 0.17 -2.59 13.55
N THR A 32 -1.12 -2.58 13.24
CA THR A 32 -2.02 -3.71 13.51
C THR A 32 -2.83 -4.02 12.27
N GLY A 33 -2.89 -5.29 11.91
CA GLY A 33 -3.74 -5.80 10.83
C GLY A 33 -4.89 -6.61 11.43
N LEU A 34 -6.06 -6.50 10.83
CA LEU A 34 -7.14 -7.44 11.12
C LEU A 34 -7.00 -8.64 10.20
N TYR A 35 -6.93 -9.82 10.79
CA TYR A 35 -6.95 -11.06 10.04
C TYR A 35 -8.38 -11.63 10.03
N PRO A 36 -9.08 -11.67 8.89
CA PRO A 36 -10.44 -12.17 8.84
C PRO A 36 -10.46 -13.70 9.07
N LEU A 37 -11.15 -14.13 10.13
CA LEU A 37 -11.31 -15.53 10.49
C LEU A 37 -12.74 -16.01 10.19
N ILE A 38 -12.84 -17.23 9.68
CA ILE A 38 -14.12 -17.92 9.47
C ILE A 38 -14.27 -18.94 10.59
N VAL A 39 -14.73 -18.48 11.75
CA VAL A 39 -14.99 -19.30 12.93
C VAL A 39 -16.35 -18.96 13.54
N ARG A 40 -17.00 -19.96 14.16
CA ARG A 40 -18.29 -19.73 14.86
C ARG A 40 -18.12 -18.93 16.16
N LYS A 41 -16.95 -19.02 16.79
CA LYS A 41 -16.61 -18.32 18.03
C LYS A 41 -15.12 -18.01 18.04
N ILE A 42 -14.78 -16.79 18.42
CA ILE A 42 -13.40 -16.36 18.66
C ILE A 42 -12.98 -16.84 20.07
N GLU A 43 -11.85 -17.53 20.16
CA GLU A 43 -11.20 -17.95 21.40
C GLU A 43 -9.95 -17.08 21.58
N GLU A 44 -9.98 -16.14 22.53
CA GLU A 44 -8.96 -15.10 22.69
C GLU A 44 -7.56 -15.67 23.00
N ASP A 45 -7.47 -16.76 23.75
CA ASP A 45 -6.20 -17.36 24.18
C ASP A 45 -5.68 -18.47 23.25
N LYS A 46 -6.26 -18.63 22.06
CA LYS A 46 -5.82 -19.63 21.10
C LYS A 46 -5.62 -19.04 19.73
N TYR A 47 -4.48 -19.39 19.13
CA TYR A 47 -4.31 -19.22 17.71
C TYR A 47 -5.28 -20.14 16.95
N GLN A 48 -6.33 -19.56 16.37
CA GLN A 48 -7.36 -20.30 15.62
C GLN A 48 -7.02 -20.51 14.14
N GLY A 49 -5.74 -20.35 13.77
CA GLY A 49 -5.24 -20.69 12.46
C GLY A 49 -5.51 -19.64 11.37
N THR A 50 -4.90 -19.88 10.21
CA THR A 50 -5.25 -19.18 8.97
C THR A 50 -6.39 -19.95 8.33
N GLY A 51 -7.63 -19.51 8.56
CA GLY A 51 -8.82 -20.15 7.98
C GLY A 51 -8.65 -20.38 6.47
N GLU A 52 -9.23 -21.47 5.98
CA GLU A 52 -9.38 -21.67 4.53
C GLU A 52 -10.30 -20.57 3.97
N TYR A 53 -10.07 -20.19 2.72
CA TYR A 53 -10.96 -19.25 2.04
C TYR A 53 -12.36 -19.84 1.93
N GLN A 54 -13.37 -18.97 1.93
CA GLN A 54 -14.77 -19.35 1.71
C GLN A 54 -15.33 -18.60 0.52
N LEU A 55 -15.94 -19.33 -0.41
CA LEU A 55 -16.73 -18.78 -1.48
C LEU A 55 -18.19 -19.09 -1.21
N VAL A 56 -19.03 -18.06 -1.21
CA VAL A 56 -20.47 -18.17 -0.97
C VAL A 56 -21.21 -17.79 -2.25
N ASP A 57 -21.98 -18.74 -2.78
CA ASP A 57 -22.99 -18.45 -3.80
C ASP A 57 -24.32 -18.14 -3.10
N HIS A 58 -24.62 -16.86 -2.96
CA HIS A 58 -25.81 -16.40 -2.24
C HIS A 58 -27.12 -16.71 -2.96
N GLU A 59 -27.07 -17.10 -4.24
CA GLU A 59 -28.26 -17.60 -4.95
C GLU A 59 -28.70 -18.95 -4.38
N VAL A 60 -27.73 -19.79 -4.01
CA VAL A 60 -27.97 -21.13 -3.45
C VAL A 60 -28.20 -21.06 -1.94
N THR A 61 -27.44 -20.24 -1.23
CA THR A 61 -27.50 -20.20 0.24
C THR A 61 -28.60 -19.29 0.78
N ASP A 62 -28.86 -18.15 0.13
CA ASP A 62 -29.69 -17.07 0.69
C ASP A 62 -30.81 -16.62 -0.26
N GLY A 63 -30.92 -17.22 -1.45
CA GLY A 63 -31.90 -16.82 -2.46
C GLY A 63 -31.66 -15.41 -3.02
N ALA A 64 -30.40 -14.96 -3.08
CA ALA A 64 -29.98 -13.68 -3.65
C ALA A 64 -29.19 -13.89 -4.95
N PRO A 65 -29.88 -13.94 -6.12
CA PRO A 65 -29.24 -14.21 -7.40
C PRO A 65 -28.20 -13.16 -7.77
N GLY A 66 -27.11 -13.60 -8.44
CA GLY A 66 -26.06 -12.69 -8.90
C GLY A 66 -25.00 -12.32 -7.85
N LEU A 67 -25.23 -12.58 -6.57
CA LEU A 67 -24.29 -12.23 -5.50
C LEU A 67 -23.34 -13.39 -5.16
N VAL A 68 -22.03 -13.12 -5.21
CA VAL A 68 -20.96 -14.03 -4.80
C VAL A 68 -20.05 -13.30 -3.82
N THR A 69 -19.74 -13.94 -2.71
CA THR A 69 -18.79 -13.41 -1.71
C THR A 69 -17.57 -14.31 -1.61
N ALA A 70 -16.38 -13.70 -1.59
CA ALA A 70 -15.12 -14.36 -1.29
C ALA A 70 -14.57 -13.84 0.04
N LEU A 71 -14.34 -14.74 1.00
CA LEU A 71 -13.85 -14.46 2.34
C LEU A 71 -12.53 -15.17 2.59
N GLY A 72 -11.64 -14.57 3.38
CA GLY A 72 -10.47 -15.25 3.95
C GLY A 72 -9.44 -15.72 2.93
N ALA A 73 -9.06 -14.88 1.96
CA ALA A 73 -7.96 -15.20 1.07
C ALA A 73 -6.62 -14.88 1.74
N LYS A 74 -5.67 -15.84 1.74
CA LYS A 74 -4.27 -15.56 2.10
C LYS A 74 -3.62 -14.88 0.90
N PHE A 75 -2.67 -13.98 1.13
CA PHE A 75 -1.92 -13.35 0.05
C PHE A 75 -1.34 -14.38 -0.94
N THR A 76 -0.79 -15.48 -0.42
CA THR A 76 -0.21 -16.56 -1.22
C THR A 76 -1.23 -17.37 -2.04
N THR A 77 -2.50 -17.39 -1.64
CA THR A 77 -3.56 -18.12 -2.36
C THR A 77 -4.50 -17.22 -3.13
N ALA A 78 -4.32 -15.89 -3.05
CA ALA A 78 -5.22 -14.88 -3.59
C ALA A 78 -5.56 -15.12 -5.07
N ARG A 79 -4.57 -15.42 -5.93
CA ARG A 79 -4.80 -15.72 -7.36
C ARG A 79 -5.74 -16.91 -7.57
N ASN A 80 -5.52 -18.00 -6.83
CA ASN A 80 -6.36 -19.22 -6.94
C ASN A 80 -7.78 -18.96 -6.42
N VAL A 81 -7.92 -18.19 -5.35
CA VAL A 81 -9.24 -17.80 -4.82
C VAL A 81 -9.96 -16.89 -5.81
N ALA A 82 -9.26 -15.93 -6.41
CA ALA A 82 -9.81 -15.04 -7.44
C ALA A 82 -10.30 -15.83 -8.66
N GLU A 83 -9.50 -16.78 -9.17
CA GLU A 83 -9.89 -17.67 -10.26
C GLU A 83 -11.20 -18.42 -9.95
N LYS A 84 -11.29 -19.07 -8.80
CA LYS A 84 -12.51 -19.79 -8.37
C LYS A 84 -13.71 -18.86 -8.17
N THR A 85 -13.47 -17.64 -7.67
CA THR A 85 -14.52 -16.62 -7.48
C THR A 85 -15.07 -16.18 -8.83
N VAL A 86 -14.18 -15.91 -9.80
CA VAL A 86 -14.56 -15.55 -11.16
C VAL A 86 -15.27 -16.71 -11.85
N ASP A 87 -14.82 -17.96 -11.69
CA ASP A 87 -15.51 -19.13 -12.24
C ASP A 87 -16.93 -19.28 -11.69
N LEU A 88 -17.12 -19.03 -10.40
CA LEU A 88 -18.44 -19.06 -9.75
C LEU A 88 -19.34 -17.94 -10.26
N ALA A 89 -18.83 -16.71 -10.33
CA ALA A 89 -19.57 -15.58 -10.90
C ALA A 89 -19.89 -15.82 -12.38
N ALA A 90 -18.93 -16.37 -13.14
CA ALA A 90 -19.07 -16.66 -14.56
C ALA A 90 -20.24 -17.61 -14.83
N LYS A 91 -20.50 -18.61 -13.96
CA LYS A 91 -21.67 -19.52 -14.08
C LYS A 91 -23.00 -18.78 -14.23
N LYS A 92 -23.12 -17.56 -13.71
CA LYS A 92 -24.34 -16.73 -13.73
C LYS A 92 -24.55 -15.96 -15.04
N PHE A 93 -23.54 -15.91 -15.93
CA PHE A 93 -23.64 -15.28 -17.24
C PHE A 93 -23.95 -16.30 -18.34
N THR A 94 -24.67 -15.83 -19.37
CA THR A 94 -25.08 -16.62 -20.56
C THR A 94 -24.02 -16.71 -21.65
N GLU A 95 -22.97 -15.89 -21.58
CA GLU A 95 -21.91 -15.82 -22.59
C GLU A 95 -20.91 -16.98 -22.51
N GLN A 96 -20.16 -17.20 -23.60
CA GLN A 96 -19.12 -18.22 -23.65
C GLN A 96 -17.95 -17.84 -22.74
N LYS A 97 -17.64 -18.73 -21.80
CA LYS A 97 -16.62 -18.52 -20.77
C LYS A 97 -15.29 -19.03 -21.29
N LYS A 98 -14.23 -18.25 -21.12
CA LYS A 98 -12.85 -18.67 -21.38
C LYS A 98 -12.24 -19.21 -20.08
N PRO A 99 -11.41 -20.26 -20.13
CA PRO A 99 -10.59 -20.64 -19.01
C PRO A 99 -9.72 -19.47 -18.54
N SER A 100 -9.50 -19.38 -17.23
CA SER A 100 -8.54 -18.45 -16.65
C SER A 100 -7.13 -18.69 -17.20
N CYS A 101 -6.45 -17.62 -17.57
CA CYS A 101 -5.04 -17.63 -17.97
C CYS A 101 -4.12 -17.00 -16.91
N THR A 102 -4.66 -16.68 -15.72
CA THR A 102 -3.95 -15.92 -14.69
C THR A 102 -2.72 -16.63 -14.13
N ILE A 103 -2.64 -17.96 -14.28
CA ILE A 103 -1.45 -18.74 -13.86
C ILE A 103 -0.19 -18.41 -14.66
N SER A 104 -0.36 -17.95 -15.91
CA SER A 104 0.74 -17.63 -16.83
C SER A 104 0.73 -16.16 -17.28
N THR A 105 -0.17 -15.35 -16.72
CA THR A 105 -0.24 -13.92 -17.03
C THR A 105 0.64 -13.17 -16.03
N PRO A 106 1.74 -12.53 -16.46
CA PRO A 106 2.54 -11.71 -15.56
C PRO A 106 1.72 -10.51 -15.08
N LEU A 107 2.05 -10.00 -13.88
CA LEU A 107 1.58 -8.70 -13.45
C LEU A 107 2.25 -7.60 -14.28
N LEU A 108 1.67 -6.39 -14.27
CA LEU A 108 2.03 -5.27 -15.16
C LEU A 108 3.55 -5.03 -15.27
N GLU A 109 4.27 -5.15 -14.15
CA GLU A 109 5.71 -4.85 -14.03
C GLU A 109 6.58 -6.12 -13.96
N GLY A 110 5.95 -7.29 -13.89
CA GLY A 110 6.58 -8.59 -13.64
C GLY A 110 7.07 -9.30 -14.90
N THR A 111 7.43 -8.55 -15.95
CA THR A 111 7.85 -9.10 -17.25
C THR A 111 9.36 -9.25 -17.40
N ILE A 112 10.12 -8.94 -16.35
CA ILE A 112 11.59 -9.08 -16.32
C ILE A 112 11.94 -10.57 -16.25
N ALA A 113 12.54 -11.11 -17.31
CA ALA A 113 12.91 -12.52 -17.37
C ALA A 113 14.23 -12.83 -16.63
N ASP A 114 15.21 -11.92 -16.71
CA ASP A 114 16.50 -12.01 -16.05
C ASP A 114 16.75 -10.70 -15.29
N LEU A 115 16.52 -10.73 -13.97
CA LEU A 115 16.62 -9.54 -13.13
C LEU A 115 18.05 -9.00 -13.04
N PRO A 116 19.10 -9.82 -12.79
CA PRO A 116 20.48 -9.33 -12.82
C PRO A 116 20.86 -8.64 -14.13
N ALA A 117 20.57 -9.25 -15.28
CA ALA A 117 20.89 -8.65 -16.57
C ALA A 117 20.12 -7.35 -16.82
N PHE A 118 18.84 -7.30 -16.42
CA PHE A 118 18.02 -6.10 -16.52
C PHE A 118 18.54 -4.96 -15.63
N VAL A 119 18.98 -5.26 -14.40
CA VAL A 119 19.60 -4.28 -13.51
C VAL A 119 20.87 -3.70 -14.13
N GLU A 120 21.76 -4.55 -14.65
CA GLU A 120 23.01 -4.10 -15.30
C GLU A 120 22.72 -3.19 -16.51
N GLU A 121 21.76 -3.59 -17.36
CA GLU A 121 21.32 -2.79 -18.51
C GLU A 121 20.82 -1.40 -18.09
N LYS A 122 19.95 -1.34 -17.09
CA LYS A 122 19.35 -0.07 -16.64
C LYS A 122 20.34 0.80 -15.88
N GLN A 123 21.28 0.22 -15.14
CA GLN A 123 22.36 0.96 -14.50
C GLN A 123 23.25 1.62 -15.56
N GLU A 124 23.63 0.90 -16.62
CA GLU A 124 24.41 1.48 -17.72
C GLU A 124 23.61 2.55 -18.49
N GLN A 125 22.30 2.33 -18.71
CA GLN A 125 21.41 3.27 -19.39
C GLN A 125 21.26 4.60 -18.64
N TYR A 126 21.16 4.56 -17.30
CA TYR A 126 20.85 5.73 -16.46
C TYR A 126 22.02 6.26 -15.63
N LYS A 127 23.24 5.74 -15.81
CA LYS A 127 24.46 6.13 -15.04
C LYS A 127 24.80 7.61 -15.01
N SER A 128 24.33 8.39 -15.99
CA SER A 128 24.57 9.84 -16.05
C SER A 128 23.57 10.65 -15.21
N LEU A 129 22.49 10.01 -14.75
CA LEU A 129 21.38 10.64 -14.04
C LEU A 129 21.24 10.12 -12.61
N LEU A 130 21.49 8.82 -12.39
CA LEU A 130 21.27 8.13 -11.14
C LEU A 130 22.47 7.25 -10.78
N SER A 131 22.65 7.05 -9.48
CA SER A 131 23.52 6.01 -8.92
C SER A 131 22.96 4.62 -9.18
N GLY A 132 23.81 3.60 -9.04
CA GLY A 132 23.37 2.20 -9.16
C GLY A 132 22.29 1.82 -8.13
N GLU A 133 22.38 2.36 -6.91
CA GLU A 133 21.41 2.12 -5.83
C GLU A 133 20.03 2.74 -6.14
N GLU A 134 20.00 3.94 -6.71
CA GLU A 134 18.75 4.60 -7.12
C GLU A 134 18.08 3.86 -8.28
N VAL A 135 18.85 3.35 -9.24
CA VAL A 135 18.32 2.50 -10.31
C VAL A 135 17.74 1.20 -9.73
N GLU A 136 18.46 0.54 -8.82
CA GLU A 136 17.97 -0.66 -8.16
C GLU A 136 16.71 -0.40 -7.33
N HIS A 137 16.62 0.74 -6.66
CA HIS A 137 15.41 1.19 -5.98
C HIS A 137 14.23 1.30 -6.95
N LEU A 138 14.40 2.00 -8.08
CA LEU A 138 13.33 2.14 -9.07
C LEU A 138 12.91 0.79 -9.67
N ILE A 139 13.85 -0.12 -9.93
CA ILE A 139 13.52 -1.48 -10.41
C ILE A 139 12.76 -2.26 -9.33
N ARG A 140 13.14 -2.11 -8.05
CA ARG A 140 12.47 -2.82 -6.95
C ARG A 140 11.00 -2.44 -6.81
N TYR A 141 10.67 -1.15 -7.00
CA TYR A 141 9.30 -0.65 -6.81
C TYR A 141 8.48 -0.61 -8.09
N HIS A 142 9.10 -0.38 -9.25
CA HIS A 142 8.38 -0.20 -10.52
C HIS A 142 8.70 -1.28 -11.56
N GLY A 143 9.62 -2.20 -11.27
CA GLY A 143 9.97 -3.31 -12.14
C GLY A 143 10.29 -2.87 -13.57
N ALA A 144 9.61 -3.49 -14.54
CA ALA A 144 9.80 -3.21 -15.96
C ALA A 144 9.40 -1.79 -16.38
N GLU A 145 8.63 -1.06 -15.57
CA GLU A 145 8.14 0.29 -15.89
C GLU A 145 9.14 1.40 -15.52
N ILE A 146 10.37 1.08 -15.10
CA ILE A 146 11.41 2.08 -14.80
C ILE A 146 11.58 3.13 -15.91
N ASP A 147 11.54 2.74 -17.18
CA ASP A 147 11.68 3.69 -18.30
C ASP A 147 10.53 4.69 -18.35
N ARG A 148 9.32 4.27 -17.94
CA ARG A 148 8.14 5.12 -17.86
C ARG A 148 8.24 6.09 -16.68
N VAL A 149 8.78 5.63 -15.54
CA VAL A 149 9.09 6.49 -14.39
C VAL A 149 10.11 7.54 -14.79
N MET A 150 11.22 7.14 -15.43
CA MET A 150 12.26 8.05 -15.89
C MET A 150 11.75 9.06 -16.92
N ALA A 151 10.81 8.67 -17.78
CA ALA A 151 10.17 9.59 -18.73
C ALA A 151 9.40 10.74 -18.05
N LEU A 152 8.86 10.55 -16.84
CA LEU A 152 8.20 11.61 -16.08
C LEU A 152 9.20 12.69 -15.60
N ALA A 153 10.47 12.32 -15.42
CA ALA A 153 11.53 13.19 -14.94
C ALA A 153 12.37 13.82 -16.07
N ALA A 154 12.11 13.48 -17.35
CA ALA A 154 12.94 13.89 -18.49
C ALA A 154 13.16 15.41 -18.58
N ASP A 155 12.13 16.21 -18.30
CA ASP A 155 12.16 17.67 -18.32
C ASP A 155 12.15 18.30 -16.90
N GLN A 156 12.28 17.49 -15.85
CA GLN A 156 12.15 17.88 -14.44
C GLN A 156 13.20 17.13 -13.59
N PRO A 157 14.49 17.48 -13.69
CA PRO A 157 15.57 16.77 -13.01
C PRO A 157 15.44 16.79 -11.48
N GLU A 158 14.71 17.75 -10.91
CA GLU A 158 14.37 17.79 -9.50
C GLU A 158 13.56 16.57 -9.04
N LEU A 159 12.84 15.89 -9.94
CA LEU A 159 12.09 14.67 -9.62
C LEU A 159 13.01 13.47 -9.38
N LEU A 160 14.26 13.54 -9.81
CA LEU A 160 15.26 12.49 -9.54
C LEU A 160 15.95 12.69 -8.18
N GLN A 161 15.53 13.67 -7.38
CA GLN A 161 16.06 13.86 -6.03
C GLN A 161 15.28 13.02 -5.00
N PRO A 162 15.95 12.52 -3.95
CA PRO A 162 15.30 11.91 -2.80
C PRO A 162 14.26 12.84 -2.16
N LEU A 163 13.17 12.26 -1.64
CA LEU A 163 12.13 13.01 -0.90
C LEU A 163 12.66 13.64 0.40
N SER A 164 13.64 12.98 1.02
CA SER A 164 14.41 13.49 2.14
C SER A 164 15.77 12.80 2.20
N PRO A 165 16.75 13.35 2.94
CA PRO A 165 18.11 12.80 2.97
C PRO A 165 18.22 11.32 3.38
N ASP A 166 17.28 10.84 4.20
CA ASP A 166 17.31 9.48 4.77
C ASP A 166 16.40 8.49 4.02
N LEU A 167 15.76 8.91 2.92
CA LEU A 167 14.84 8.07 2.14
C LEU A 167 15.41 7.74 0.76
N ALA A 168 15.35 6.46 0.39
CA ALA A 168 15.66 6.03 -0.98
C ALA A 168 14.59 6.45 -2.00
N SER A 169 13.36 6.72 -1.55
CA SER A 169 12.27 7.15 -2.42
C SER A 169 12.54 8.51 -3.04
N LEU A 170 12.41 8.57 -4.36
CA LEU A 170 12.63 9.76 -5.16
C LEU A 170 11.31 10.53 -5.34
N ALA A 171 11.40 11.81 -5.63
CA ALA A 171 10.24 12.65 -5.95
C ALA A 171 9.43 12.10 -7.15
N VAL A 172 10.08 11.45 -8.12
CA VAL A 172 9.42 10.79 -9.25
C VAL A 172 8.52 9.63 -8.83
N ASP A 173 8.83 8.92 -7.72
CA ASP A 173 7.98 7.85 -7.18
C ASP A 173 6.61 8.41 -6.79
N VAL A 174 6.58 9.60 -6.18
CA VAL A 174 5.33 10.28 -5.78
C VAL A 174 4.54 10.69 -7.01
N LEU A 175 5.20 11.24 -8.03
CA LEU A 175 4.52 11.66 -9.25
C LEU A 175 3.91 10.46 -9.97
N TYR A 176 4.67 9.37 -10.11
CA TYR A 176 4.20 8.13 -10.71
C TYR A 176 3.02 7.55 -9.93
N ALA A 177 3.12 7.48 -8.61
CA ALA A 177 2.06 7.00 -7.74
C ALA A 177 0.73 7.75 -7.95
N VAL A 178 0.78 9.09 -8.11
CA VAL A 178 -0.41 9.92 -8.34
C VAL A 178 -0.97 9.73 -9.75
N GLN A 179 -0.10 9.71 -10.77
CA GLN A 179 -0.54 9.72 -12.17
C GLN A 179 -0.99 8.35 -12.65
N GLU A 180 -0.33 7.28 -12.19
CA GLU A 180 -0.47 5.93 -12.73
C GLU A 180 -1.03 4.93 -11.72
N GLU A 181 -0.82 5.13 -10.42
CA GLU A 181 -1.17 4.14 -9.37
C GLU A 181 -2.32 4.57 -8.45
N MET A 182 -3.04 5.63 -8.84
CA MET A 182 -4.18 6.19 -8.13
C MET A 182 -3.89 6.58 -6.66
N ALA A 183 -2.70 7.06 -6.33
CA ALA A 183 -2.45 7.65 -5.03
C ALA A 183 -3.26 8.95 -4.88
N MET A 184 -4.11 9.00 -3.85
CA MET A 184 -5.04 10.11 -3.59
C MET A 184 -4.73 10.83 -2.26
N SER A 185 -3.85 10.26 -1.45
CA SER A 185 -3.45 10.73 -0.12
C SER A 185 -1.96 10.46 0.11
N LEU A 186 -1.35 11.15 1.07
CA LEU A 186 0.03 10.86 1.50
C LEU A 186 0.14 9.41 2.00
N ASP A 187 -0.91 8.89 2.66
CA ASP A 187 -0.95 7.50 3.09
C ASP A 187 -0.82 6.50 1.95
N ASP A 188 -1.44 6.80 0.79
CA ASP A 188 -1.30 5.95 -0.39
C ASP A 188 0.15 5.93 -0.87
N VAL A 189 0.79 7.10 -0.90
CA VAL A 189 2.21 7.23 -1.31
C VAL A 189 3.11 6.45 -0.35
N PHE A 190 3.16 6.85 0.91
CA PHE A 190 4.17 6.37 1.87
C PHE A 190 3.96 4.92 2.31
N PHE A 191 2.71 4.49 2.51
CA PHE A 191 2.44 3.16 3.06
C PHE A 191 2.05 2.12 2.02
N ARG A 192 1.57 2.53 0.84
CA ARG A 192 0.99 1.61 -0.15
C ARG A 192 1.65 1.60 -1.53
N ARG A 193 2.50 2.59 -1.87
CA ARG A 193 3.19 2.66 -3.18
C ARG A 193 4.70 2.64 -3.04
N THR A 194 5.25 3.49 -2.19
CA THR A 194 6.72 3.64 -2.06
C THR A 194 7.32 2.86 -0.90
N GLY A 195 6.50 2.45 0.08
CA GLY A 195 6.97 1.78 1.30
C GLY A 195 7.81 2.67 2.23
N ALA A 196 8.04 3.95 1.91
CA ALA A 196 8.84 4.87 2.71
C ALA A 196 8.31 5.10 4.13
N GLY A 197 7.01 4.86 4.37
CA GLY A 197 6.42 4.91 5.71
C GLY A 197 6.46 3.58 6.48
N THR A 198 6.96 2.50 5.89
CA THR A 198 6.90 1.16 6.51
C THR A 198 8.03 0.88 7.50
N ILE A 199 9.20 1.50 7.29
CA ILE A 199 10.39 1.33 8.13
C ILE A 199 10.44 2.37 9.25
N GLY A 200 9.75 3.49 9.09
CA GLY A 200 9.68 4.56 10.07
C GLY A 200 8.70 5.65 9.65
N GLN A 201 8.51 6.64 10.52
CA GLN A 201 7.69 7.79 10.19
C GLN A 201 8.45 8.69 9.20
N PRO A 202 7.87 9.03 8.03
CA PRO A 202 8.47 10.00 7.13
C PRO A 202 8.65 11.34 7.85
N ASP A 203 9.80 11.97 7.64
CA ASP A 203 10.08 13.29 8.21
C ASP A 203 9.24 14.40 7.54
N GLU A 204 9.23 15.58 8.15
CA GLU A 204 8.46 16.74 7.67
C GLU A 204 8.87 17.15 6.24
N THR A 205 10.15 17.02 5.88
CA THR A 205 10.65 17.37 4.54
C THR A 205 10.04 16.43 3.50
N ALA A 206 10.03 15.13 3.77
CA ALA A 206 9.43 14.13 2.90
C ALA A 206 7.93 14.38 2.71
N LEU A 207 7.22 14.67 3.80
CA LEU A 207 5.78 14.95 3.77
C LEU A 207 5.46 16.21 2.96
N GLU A 208 6.21 17.29 3.16
CA GLU A 208 6.03 18.55 2.44
C GLU A 208 6.34 18.40 0.94
N GLN A 209 7.45 17.74 0.60
CA GLN A 209 7.81 17.49 -0.80
C GLN A 209 6.75 16.64 -1.50
N ALA A 210 6.34 15.53 -0.88
CA ALA A 210 5.29 14.68 -1.44
C ALA A 210 3.98 15.47 -1.64
N ALA A 211 3.55 16.26 -0.64
CA ALA A 211 2.35 17.07 -0.76
C ALA A 211 2.45 18.11 -1.89
N SER A 212 3.61 18.75 -2.07
CA SER A 212 3.85 19.73 -3.13
C SER A 212 3.73 19.12 -4.54
N ILE A 213 4.17 17.87 -4.70
CA ILE A 213 4.06 17.11 -5.96
C ILE A 213 2.61 16.64 -6.18
N MET A 214 1.96 16.15 -5.12
CA MET A 214 0.60 15.59 -5.21
C MET A 214 -0.46 16.65 -5.54
N LEU A 215 -0.44 17.80 -4.88
CA LEU A 215 -1.52 18.80 -4.93
C LEU A 215 -1.86 19.26 -6.37
N PRO A 216 -0.90 19.71 -7.20
CA PRO A 216 -1.19 20.12 -8.58
C PRO A 216 -1.74 18.97 -9.43
N ASN A 217 -1.19 17.75 -9.24
CA ASN A 217 -1.54 16.57 -10.03
C ASN A 217 -2.94 16.03 -9.69
N LEU A 218 -3.36 16.09 -8.42
CA LEU A 218 -4.71 15.71 -8.01
C LEU A 218 -5.78 16.68 -8.51
N VAL A 219 -5.49 17.99 -8.52
CA VAL A 219 -6.39 19.01 -9.09
C VAL A 219 -6.51 18.84 -10.62
N GLY A 220 -5.40 18.54 -11.30
CA GLY A 220 -5.36 18.19 -12.71
C GLY A 220 -6.16 16.92 -13.06
N LEU A 221 -6.12 15.90 -12.20
CA LEU A 221 -6.95 14.71 -12.36
C LEU A 221 -8.44 15.02 -12.20
N ARG A 222 -8.83 15.91 -11.28
CA ARG A 222 -10.22 16.37 -11.14
C ARG A 222 -10.71 17.13 -12.37
N SER A 223 -9.89 17.98 -12.99
CA SER A 223 -10.27 18.71 -14.21
C SER A 223 -10.33 17.82 -15.45
N LYS A 224 -9.39 16.88 -15.62
CA LYS A 224 -9.43 15.86 -16.68
C LYS A 224 -10.61 14.89 -16.50
N ARG A 225 -10.95 14.48 -15.26
CA ARG A 225 -12.13 13.65 -14.95
C ARG A 225 -13.45 14.41 -15.15
N ARG A 226 -13.50 15.72 -14.86
CA ARG A 226 -14.68 16.58 -15.16
C ARG A 226 -15.00 16.63 -16.65
N ARG A 227 -13.99 16.63 -17.53
CA ARG A 227 -14.19 16.54 -18.99
C ARG A 227 -14.79 15.18 -19.44
N LYS A 228 -14.62 14.11 -18.67
CA LYS A 228 -15.22 12.78 -18.94
C LYS A 228 -16.53 12.51 -18.21
N ARG A 229 -16.95 13.34 -17.24
CA ARG A 229 -18.19 13.16 -16.47
C ARG A 229 -18.91 14.49 -16.26
N THR A 230 -19.80 14.83 -17.17
CA THR A 230 -20.86 15.82 -16.94
C THR A 230 -21.98 15.18 -16.12
N ARG A 231 -21.89 15.27 -14.79
CA ARG A 231 -23.02 15.39 -13.84
C ARG A 231 -22.49 15.50 -12.41
N SER A 232 -22.89 16.59 -11.78
CA SER A 232 -22.42 17.19 -10.53
C SER A 232 -22.91 16.49 -9.26
N LEU A 233 -22.06 16.43 -8.23
CA LEU A 233 -22.44 16.51 -6.80
C LEU A 233 -21.32 17.25 -6.01
N PRO A 234 -21.64 17.90 -4.86
CA PRO A 234 -20.91 19.07 -4.37
C PRO A 234 -19.70 18.76 -3.48
N VAL A 235 -18.93 19.83 -3.29
CA VAL A 235 -17.60 19.96 -2.67
C VAL A 235 -17.69 19.93 -1.15
N MET A 236 -16.81 19.16 -0.49
CA MET A 236 -16.45 19.37 0.91
C MET A 236 -15.04 19.99 0.95
N SER A 237 -14.93 21.19 1.51
CA SER A 237 -13.71 22.00 1.51
C SER A 237 -12.83 21.73 2.72
N MET A 238 -11.54 21.87 2.50
CA MET A 238 -10.38 21.63 3.36
C MET A 238 -10.24 22.64 4.53
N ARG A 239 -11.26 22.80 5.39
CA ARG A 239 -11.25 23.76 6.51
C ARG A 239 -11.43 23.17 7.92
N GLU A 240 -11.56 21.86 8.09
CA GLU A 240 -11.85 21.26 9.41
C GLU A 240 -10.67 20.53 10.08
N VAL A 241 -9.45 20.62 9.56
CA VAL A 241 -8.29 19.89 10.12
C VAL A 241 -7.44 20.74 11.10
N VAL A 242 -7.75 22.02 11.32
CA VAL A 242 -6.87 22.93 12.10
C VAL A 242 -7.53 23.60 13.33
N GLU A 243 -8.85 23.55 13.52
CA GLU A 243 -9.50 24.35 14.59
C GLU A 243 -9.92 23.60 15.86
N ASN A 244 -9.71 22.28 15.98
CA ASN A 244 -10.12 21.55 17.19
C ASN A 244 -9.07 21.48 18.32
N ASP A 245 -7.93 22.16 18.19
CA ASP A 245 -6.83 22.07 19.16
C ASP A 245 -6.74 23.26 20.14
N GLN A 246 -7.68 24.21 20.10
CA GLN A 246 -7.64 25.41 20.95
C GLN A 246 -8.74 25.54 22.02
N ALA A 247 -9.48 24.47 22.34
CA ALA A 247 -10.46 24.51 23.43
C ALA A 247 -10.30 23.33 24.41
N GLY A 248 -9.28 23.39 25.28
CA GLY A 248 -9.20 22.52 26.46
C GLY A 248 -7.80 22.45 27.08
N GLY A 249 -7.54 23.28 28.08
CA GLY A 249 -6.21 23.44 28.68
C GLY A 249 -5.72 22.30 29.60
N ARG A 250 -4.38 22.21 29.63
CA ARG A 250 -3.46 21.73 30.69
C ARG A 250 -3.70 20.34 31.30
N ALA A 251 -2.89 19.37 30.87
CA ALA A 251 -2.05 18.56 31.75
C ALA A 251 -0.90 17.90 30.95
N GLU A 252 0.31 17.93 31.50
CA GLU A 252 1.56 17.40 30.96
C GLU A 252 1.51 15.89 30.70
N GLY A 253 2.24 15.44 29.67
CA GLY A 253 2.52 14.03 29.40
C GLY A 253 2.60 13.74 27.90
N ASN A 254 3.84 13.64 27.41
CA ASN A 254 4.22 13.31 26.03
C ASN A 254 3.36 12.14 25.48
N ARG A 255 2.38 12.43 24.61
CA ARG A 255 1.56 11.41 23.94
C ARG A 255 2.11 11.19 22.54
N ALA A 256 2.77 10.05 22.34
CA ALA A 256 2.93 9.49 21.01
C ALA A 256 1.53 9.24 20.42
N ALA A 257 1.22 9.90 19.31
CA ALA A 257 -0.01 9.68 18.59
C ALA A 257 0.04 8.28 17.94
N TYR A 258 -0.80 7.36 18.42
CA TYR A 258 -0.97 6.07 17.76
C TYR A 258 -1.72 6.30 16.44
N CYS A 259 -1.01 6.19 15.33
CA CYS A 259 -1.62 6.11 14.01
C CYS A 259 -2.27 4.73 13.87
N THR A 260 -3.59 4.67 14.04
CA THR A 260 -4.37 3.45 13.79
C THR A 260 -4.63 3.31 12.29
N HIS A 261 -3.71 2.68 11.57
CA HIS A 261 -3.92 2.34 10.18
C HIS A 261 -4.52 0.93 10.04
N THR A 262 -5.72 0.85 9.48
CA THR A 262 -6.25 -0.41 8.96
C THR A 262 -5.69 -0.61 7.56
N VAL A 263 -4.64 -1.43 7.44
CA VAL A 263 -4.17 -1.92 6.15
C VAL A 263 -5.02 -3.14 5.80
N PHE A 264 -5.88 -3.00 4.80
CA PHE A 264 -6.46 -4.16 4.11
C PHE A 264 -5.42 -4.61 3.08
N CYS A 265 -4.76 -5.73 3.37
CA CYS A 265 -4.00 -6.50 2.38
C CYS A 265 -4.94 -7.42 1.59
#